data_AF-A0A9P4LM62-F1
#
_entry.id   AF-A0A9P4LM62-F1
#
_cell.length_a   1.000
_cell.length_b   1.000
_cell.length_c   1.000
_cell.angle_alpha   90.00
_cell.angle_beta   90.00
_cell.angle_gamma   90.00
#
_symmetry.space_group_name_H-M   'P 1'
#
loop_
_entity.id
_entity.type
_entity.pdbx_description
1 polymer ?
#
loop_
_entity_poly.entity_id
_entity_poly.type
_entity_poly.pdbx_seq_one_letter_code
_entity_poly.pdbx_strand_id
1 'polypeptide(L)'
;CYRYVALSHRCGACQHFTTKLANVAKFKHGIKFDDLPKTFQDAVSLARHLGFVHMWIDALCIIQDSAQDWLQESRKMGYIFMDAEVIFAIHCAKDGSDGFLNGSLSKCHAISYHALGGTVGICRPLEPEREIMSSDLSRRGWVLQERFLSCRTLHFLPGQVY
;
A
#
# COMPACT_ATOMS: atom_id res chain seq x y z
N CYS A 1 0.23 -17.41 16.94
CA CYS A 1 -0.04 -16.11 16.30
C CYS A 1 -0.09 -16.28 14.79
N TYR A 2 -1.08 -15.68 14.13
CA TYR A 2 -1.14 -15.67 12.67
C TYR A 2 -0.18 -14.59 12.16
N ARG A 3 0.69 -14.95 11.20
CA ARG A 3 1.55 -13.99 10.51
C ARG A 3 0.75 -13.37 9.36
N TYR A 4 0.71 -12.04 9.30
CA TYR A 4 -0.04 -11.30 8.29
C TYR A 4 0.70 -10.06 7.82
N VAL A 5 0.30 -9.60 6.63
CA VAL A 5 0.73 -8.33 6.04
C VAL A 5 -0.38 -7.31 6.24
N ALA A 6 -0.05 -6.06 6.58
CA ALA A 6 -1.02 -4.97 6.50
C ALA A 6 -0.74 -4.09 5.27
N LEU A 7 -1.80 -3.65 4.58
CA LEU A 7 -1.70 -2.78 3.41
C LEU A 7 -2.05 -1.34 3.78
N SER A 8 -1.07 -0.44 3.70
CA SER A 8 -1.30 1.00 3.73
C SER A 8 -1.40 1.51 2.30
N HIS A 9 -2.59 1.98 1.93
CA HIS A 9 -2.89 2.41 0.56
C HIS A 9 -3.86 3.60 0.55
N ARG A 10 -4.00 4.27 -0.59
CA ARG A 10 -5.00 5.33 -0.77
C ARG A 10 -6.36 4.74 -1.14
N CYS A 11 -7.35 5.03 -0.31
CA CYS A 11 -8.73 4.56 -0.50
C CYS A 11 -9.52 5.37 -1.57
N GLY A 12 -8.90 6.41 -2.18
CA GLY A 12 -9.57 7.43 -3.00
C GLY A 12 -10.49 6.90 -4.11
N ALA A 13 -10.03 5.96 -4.94
CA ALA A 13 -10.87 5.28 -5.94
C ALA A 13 -11.22 3.83 -5.59
N CYS A 14 -10.76 3.30 -4.45
CA CYS A 14 -11.16 1.98 -3.95
C CYS A 14 -12.60 1.96 -3.43
N GLN A 15 -13.34 3.08 -3.43
CA GLN A 15 -14.71 3.17 -2.92
C GLN A 15 -15.65 2.09 -3.50
N HIS A 16 -15.38 1.60 -4.71
CA HIS A 16 -16.19 0.60 -5.38
C HIS A 16 -15.92 -0.84 -4.91
N PHE A 17 -14.78 -1.11 -4.27
CA PHE A 17 -14.44 -2.44 -3.77
C PHE A 17 -14.18 -2.40 -2.25
N THR A 18 -15.25 -2.12 -1.51
CA THR A 18 -15.25 -2.02 -0.06
C THR A 18 -16.25 -2.98 0.58
N THR A 19 -15.96 -3.39 1.80
CA THR A 19 -16.92 -4.14 2.62
C THR A 19 -18.00 -3.20 3.13
N LYS A 20 -19.24 -3.60 2.90
CA LYS A 20 -20.47 -2.95 3.34
C LYS A 20 -21.39 -3.98 3.98
N LEU A 21 -22.36 -3.55 4.77
CA LEU A 21 -23.33 -4.45 5.40
C LEU A 21 -24.02 -5.38 4.38
N ALA A 22 -24.30 -4.87 3.19
CA ALA A 22 -24.94 -5.63 2.12
C ALA A 22 -24.07 -6.73 1.49
N ASN A 23 -22.74 -6.62 1.53
CA ASN A 23 -21.83 -7.53 0.83
C ASN A 23 -20.88 -8.31 1.76
N VAL A 24 -20.83 -8.00 3.06
CA VAL A 24 -19.93 -8.64 4.03
C VAL A 24 -20.13 -10.17 4.08
N ALA A 25 -21.38 -10.64 4.02
CA ALA A 25 -21.67 -12.06 3.99
C ALA A 25 -21.08 -12.74 2.74
N LYS A 26 -21.16 -12.08 1.58
CA LYS A 26 -20.56 -12.56 0.33
C LYS A 26 -19.03 -12.59 0.44
N PHE A 27 -18.41 -11.52 0.93
CA PHE A 27 -16.95 -11.45 1.06
C PHE A 27 -16.39 -12.48 2.04
N LYS A 28 -17.13 -12.83 3.10
CA LYS A 28 -16.76 -13.93 4.02
C LYS A 28 -16.70 -15.31 3.35
N HIS A 29 -17.47 -15.54 2.28
CA HIS A 29 -17.39 -16.79 1.51
C HIS A 29 -16.20 -16.83 0.55
N GLY A 30 -15.52 -15.69 0.37
CA GLY A 30 -14.38 -15.54 -0.51
C GLY A 30 -14.59 -14.43 -1.53
N ILE A 31 -13.47 -13.88 -1.96
CA ILE A 31 -13.38 -12.87 -3.01
C ILE A 31 -12.55 -13.47 -4.14
N LYS A 32 -13.06 -13.45 -5.37
CA LYS A 32 -12.28 -13.92 -6.52
C LYS A 32 -11.12 -12.96 -6.74
N PHE A 33 -9.96 -13.51 -7.06
CA PHE A 33 -8.76 -12.70 -7.26
C PHE A 33 -8.93 -11.64 -8.36
N ASP A 34 -9.58 -12.02 -9.47
CA ASP A 34 -9.79 -11.13 -10.61
C ASP A 34 -10.82 -10.01 -10.34
N ASP A 35 -11.65 -10.17 -9.30
CA ASP A 35 -12.61 -9.13 -8.88
C ASP A 35 -11.91 -8.01 -8.08
N LEU A 36 -10.70 -8.27 -7.56
CA LEU A 36 -9.96 -7.30 -6.75
C LEU A 36 -9.46 -6.12 -7.61
N PRO A 37 -9.43 -4.89 -7.08
CA PRO A 37 -8.69 -3.78 -7.68
C PRO A 37 -7.22 -4.14 -7.92
N LYS A 38 -6.60 -3.55 -8.93
CA LYS A 38 -5.23 -3.89 -9.34
C LYS A 38 -4.21 -3.75 -8.21
N THR A 39 -4.32 -2.71 -7.39
CA THR A 39 -3.46 -2.51 -6.21
C THR A 39 -3.62 -3.64 -5.19
N PHE A 40 -4.82 -4.19 -5.01
CA PHE A 40 -5.05 -5.31 -4.11
C PHE A 40 -4.56 -6.62 -4.72
N GLN A 41 -4.73 -6.82 -6.03
CA GLN A 41 -4.15 -7.97 -6.73
C GLN A 41 -2.63 -8.01 -6.60
N ASP A 42 -1.97 -6.88 -6.80
CA ASP A 42 -0.52 -6.74 -6.67
C ASP A 42 -0.07 -7.00 -5.23
N ALA A 43 -0.77 -6.45 -4.24
CA ALA A 43 -0.48 -6.68 -2.82
C ALA A 43 -0.65 -8.15 -2.43
N VAL A 44 -1.76 -8.78 -2.80
CA VAL A 44 -2.02 -10.20 -2.53
C VAL A 44 -0.99 -11.09 -3.23
N SER A 45 -0.62 -10.77 -4.47
CA SER A 45 0.39 -11.50 -5.21
C SER A 45 1.73 -11.43 -4.49
N LEU A 46 2.19 -10.23 -4.12
CA LEU A 46 3.44 -10.04 -3.42
C LEU A 46 3.45 -10.76 -2.06
N ALA A 47 2.37 -10.64 -1.28
CA ALA A 47 2.25 -11.30 0.01
C ALA A 47 2.37 -12.82 -0.12
N ARG A 48 1.69 -13.42 -1.11
CA ARG A 48 1.81 -14.86 -1.40
C ARG A 48 3.22 -15.27 -1.80
N HIS A 49 3.90 -14.49 -2.63
CA HIS A 49 5.31 -14.74 -3.00
C HIS A 49 6.26 -14.69 -1.80
N LEU A 50 5.95 -13.84 -0.81
CA LEU A 50 6.69 -13.76 0.45
C LEU A 50 6.23 -14.81 1.51
N GLY A 51 5.31 -15.70 1.16
CA GLY A 51 4.84 -16.78 2.02
C GLY A 51 3.74 -16.39 3.03
N PHE A 52 3.11 -15.23 2.87
CA PHE A 52 1.98 -14.80 3.69
C PHE A 52 0.65 -15.23 3.06
N VAL A 53 -0.23 -15.78 3.90
CA VAL A 53 -1.60 -16.19 3.51
C VAL A 53 -2.68 -15.29 4.10
N HIS A 54 -2.32 -14.39 5.02
CA HIS A 54 -3.22 -13.42 5.63
C HIS A 54 -2.78 -12.00 5.30
N MET A 55 -3.73 -11.17 4.94
CA MET A 55 -3.52 -9.75 4.69
C MET A 55 -4.67 -8.94 5.28
N TRP A 56 -4.33 -7.82 5.90
CA TRP A 56 -5.28 -6.83 6.37
C TRP A 56 -5.32 -5.64 5.41
N ILE A 57 -6.53 -5.30 4.95
CA ILE A 57 -6.81 -4.13 4.10
C ILE A 57 -8.01 -3.44 4.71
N ASP A 58 -7.87 -2.19 5.16
CA ASP A 58 -8.95 -1.42 5.82
C ASP A 58 -10.26 -1.44 5.01
N ALA A 59 -10.18 -1.27 3.69
CA ALA A 59 -11.32 -1.31 2.77
C ALA A 59 -12.09 -2.65 2.79
N LEU A 60 -11.44 -3.77 3.13
CA LEU A 60 -12.04 -5.10 3.17
C LEU A 60 -12.34 -5.59 4.60
N CYS A 61 -11.52 -5.19 5.56
CA CYS A 61 -11.62 -5.66 6.94
C CYS A 61 -12.54 -4.80 7.80
N ILE A 62 -12.91 -3.60 7.35
CA ILE A 62 -13.83 -2.68 8.04
C ILE A 62 -15.09 -2.50 7.19
N ILE A 63 -16.25 -2.59 7.83
CA ILE A 63 -17.56 -2.30 7.22
C ILE A 63 -17.71 -0.78 7.09
N GLN A 64 -17.52 -0.27 5.87
CA GLN A 64 -17.38 1.17 5.60
C GLN A 64 -18.67 1.97 5.83
N ASP A 65 -19.84 1.33 5.75
CA ASP A 65 -21.15 1.94 6.01
C ASP A 65 -21.68 1.70 7.43
N SER A 66 -20.83 1.20 8.34
CA SER A 66 -21.15 1.00 9.76
C SER A 66 -20.26 1.87 10.65
N ALA A 67 -20.84 2.94 11.21
CA ALA A 67 -20.13 3.81 12.16
C ALA A 67 -19.68 3.05 13.41
N GLN A 68 -20.44 2.04 13.84
CA GLN A 68 -20.08 1.21 14.99
C GLN A 68 -18.85 0.34 14.70
N ASP A 69 -18.83 -0.32 13.54
CA ASP A 69 -17.70 -1.17 13.12
C ASP A 69 -16.44 -0.33 12.91
N TRP A 70 -16.60 0.81 12.24
CA TRP A 70 -15.52 1.79 12.07
C TRP A 70 -14.94 2.25 13.40
N LEU A 71 -15.78 2.56 14.40
CA LEU A 71 -15.31 2.98 15.72
C LEU A 71 -14.57 1.86 16.46
N GLN A 72 -14.99 0.61 16.30
CA GLN A 72 -14.34 -0.53 16.91
C GLN A 72 -12.98 -0.82 16.26
N GLU A 73 -12.91 -0.83 14.93
CA GLU A 73 -11.70 -1.17 14.20
C GLU A 73 -10.67 -0.03 14.22
N SER A 74 -11.10 1.24 14.14
CA SER A 74 -10.20 2.39 14.25
C SER A 74 -9.46 2.44 15.58
N ARG A 75 -10.07 1.99 16.69
CA ARG A 75 -9.41 1.86 17.99
C ARG A 75 -8.33 0.78 18.01
N LYS A 76 -8.44 -0.24 17.15
CA LYS A 76 -7.49 -1.35 17.05
C LYS A 76 -6.39 -1.09 16.02
N MET A 77 -6.59 -0.12 15.14
CA MET A 77 -5.73 0.12 13.97
C MET A 77 -4.23 0.25 14.33
N GLY A 78 -3.91 0.92 15.44
CA GLY A 78 -2.54 1.00 15.95
C GLY A 78 -1.93 -0.38 16.25
N TYR A 79 -2.70 -1.27 16.91
CA TYR A 79 -2.26 -2.64 17.19
C TYR A 79 -2.18 -3.49 15.92
N ILE A 80 -3.11 -3.30 14.98
CA ILE A 80 -3.11 -4.03 13.70
C ILE A 80 -1.84 -3.73 12.90
N PHE A 81 -1.40 -2.48 12.85
CA PHE A 81 -0.14 -2.15 12.18
C PHE A 81 1.10 -2.54 12.99
N MET A 82 1.03 -2.46 14.32
CA MET A 82 2.12 -2.87 15.22
C MET A 82 2.42 -4.36 15.13
N ASP A 83 1.38 -5.20 15.11
CA ASP A 83 1.50 -6.66 15.12
C ASP A 83 1.66 -7.26 13.72
N ALA A 84 1.58 -6.44 12.66
CA ALA A 84 1.83 -6.89 11.30
C ALA A 84 3.31 -7.29 11.13
N GLU A 85 3.56 -8.43 10.46
CA GLU A 85 4.93 -8.88 10.21
C GLU A 85 5.65 -7.93 9.25
N VAL A 86 4.90 -7.40 8.28
CA VAL A 86 5.35 -6.38 7.34
C VAL A 86 4.16 -5.53 6.91
N ILE A 87 4.41 -4.24 6.73
CA ILE A 87 3.45 -3.33 6.10
C ILE A 87 3.88 -3.07 4.67
N PHE A 88 2.94 -3.17 3.73
CA PHE A 88 3.14 -2.66 2.37
C PHE A 88 2.56 -1.25 2.31
N ALA A 89 3.42 -0.24 2.20
CA ALA A 89 3.03 1.16 2.08
C ALA A 89 3.12 1.60 0.62
N ILE A 90 1.96 1.78 -0.03
CA ILE A 90 1.88 2.07 -1.46
C ILE A 90 1.79 3.58 -1.70
N HIS A 91 2.93 4.21 -2.02
CA HIS A 91 3.03 5.66 -2.28
C HIS A 91 2.91 6.00 -3.76
N CYS A 92 3.26 5.06 -4.65
CA CYS A 92 3.31 5.26 -6.10
C CYS A 92 1.95 5.15 -6.80
N ALA A 93 0.97 4.48 -6.18
CA ALA A 93 -0.37 4.35 -6.75
C ALA A 93 -1.21 5.58 -6.38
N LYS A 94 -1.82 6.22 -7.38
CA LYS A 94 -2.76 7.32 -7.14
C LYS A 94 -4.06 6.77 -6.58
N ASP A 95 -4.47 5.58 -7.03
CA ASP A 95 -5.64 4.87 -6.54
C ASP A 95 -5.55 3.32 -6.61
N GLY A 96 -6.67 2.64 -6.35
CA GLY A 96 -6.76 1.17 -6.34
C GLY A 96 -6.65 0.49 -7.70
N SER A 97 -6.83 1.22 -8.80
CA SER A 97 -6.85 0.71 -10.17
C SER A 97 -5.49 0.75 -10.86
N ASP A 98 -4.56 1.60 -10.38
CA ASP A 98 -3.22 1.74 -10.96
C ASP A 98 -2.36 0.47 -10.83
N GLY A 99 -2.43 -0.22 -9.69
CA GLY A 99 -1.40 -1.18 -9.32
C GLY A 99 -0.10 -0.50 -8.92
N PHE A 100 0.88 -1.30 -8.50
CA PHE A 100 2.20 -0.81 -8.10
C PHE A 100 3.36 -1.68 -8.52
N LEU A 101 3.13 -2.91 -8.99
CA LEU A 101 4.21 -3.78 -9.44
C LEU A 101 4.60 -3.50 -10.90
N ASN A 102 3.63 -3.13 -11.75
CA ASN A 102 3.87 -2.81 -13.16
C ASN A 102 4.33 -1.35 -13.30
N GLY A 103 5.64 -1.14 -13.44
CA GLY A 103 6.24 0.17 -13.75
C GLY A 103 6.86 0.92 -12.57
N SER A 104 6.62 0.52 -11.32
CA SER A 104 7.23 1.19 -10.15
C SER A 104 8.70 0.81 -9.90
N LEU A 105 9.24 -0.18 -10.62
CA LEU A 105 10.68 -0.49 -10.65
C LEU A 105 11.36 0.03 -11.93
N SER A 106 10.69 0.92 -12.68
CA SER A 106 11.30 1.55 -13.84
C SER A 106 12.57 2.28 -13.41
N LYS A 107 13.69 1.91 -14.03
CA LYS A 107 15.03 2.46 -13.76
C LYS A 107 14.97 3.99 -13.63
N CYS A 108 15.70 4.54 -12.66
CA CYS A 108 15.86 5.99 -12.49
C CYS A 108 16.05 6.65 -13.86
N HIS A 109 15.18 7.62 -14.19
CA HIS A 109 15.32 8.39 -15.42
C HIS A 109 16.61 9.19 -15.34
N ALA A 110 17.67 8.68 -15.98
CA ALA A 110 18.90 9.42 -16.21
C ALA A 110 18.68 10.35 -17.39
N ILE A 111 18.81 11.65 -17.19
CA ILE A 111 18.88 12.61 -18.29
C ILE A 111 20.27 12.48 -18.90
N SER A 112 20.35 12.11 -20.17
CA SER A 112 21.62 12.09 -20.90
C SER A 112 22.02 13.51 -21.27
N TYR A 113 23.18 13.95 -20.81
CA TYR A 113 23.79 15.24 -21.15
C TYR A 113 25.05 14.99 -21.98
N HIS A 114 25.10 15.54 -23.19
CA HIS A 114 26.29 15.47 -24.03
C HIS A 114 27.25 16.60 -23.68
N ALA A 115 28.39 16.26 -23.09
CA ALA A 115 29.49 17.18 -22.82
C ALA A 115 30.62 17.00 -23.85
N LEU A 116 31.55 17.96 -23.93
CA LEU A 116 32.68 18.00 -24.88
C LEU A 116 33.66 16.81 -24.80
N GLY A 117 33.43 15.83 -23.92
CA GLY A 117 34.22 14.60 -23.79
C GLY A 117 33.39 13.31 -23.66
N GLY A 118 32.07 13.34 -23.87
CA GLY A 118 31.21 12.15 -23.82
C GLY A 118 29.79 12.41 -23.30
N THR A 119 28.98 11.34 -23.25
CA THR A 119 27.64 11.37 -22.67
C THR A 119 27.69 11.10 -21.18
N VAL A 120 27.16 12.02 -20.37
CA VAL A 120 27.01 11.88 -18.93
C VAL A 120 25.55 11.65 -18.60
N GLY A 121 25.24 10.63 -17.80
CA GLY A 121 23.89 10.44 -17.25
C GLY A 121 23.72 11.21 -15.95
N ILE A 122 22.74 12.11 -15.89
CA ILE A 122 22.36 12.86 -14.69
C ILE A 122 21.11 12.22 -14.11
N CYS A 123 21.24 11.63 -12.92
CA CYS A 123 20.10 11.13 -12.14
C CYS A 123 19.85 12.05 -10.95
N ARG A 124 18.58 12.23 -10.59
CA ARG A 124 18.24 12.85 -9.30
C ARG A 124 18.70 11.91 -8.17
N PRO A 125 19.38 12.41 -7.12
CA PRO A 125 19.68 11.58 -5.95
C PRO A 125 18.37 11.08 -5.34
N LEU A 126 18.34 9.78 -5.02
CA LEU A 126 17.21 9.18 -4.33
C LEU A 126 17.19 9.71 -2.89
N GLU A 127 16.10 10.37 -2.50
CA GLU A 127 15.88 10.84 -1.12
C GLU A 127 14.62 10.16 -0.56
N PRO A 128 14.66 8.86 -0.21
CA PRO A 128 13.46 8.07 0.10
C PRO A 128 12.65 8.66 1.26
N GLU A 129 13.33 9.11 2.32
CA GLU A 129 12.69 9.69 3.50
C GLU A 129 11.90 10.97 3.18
N ARG A 130 12.46 11.82 2.32
CA ARG A 130 11.83 13.05 1.86
C ARG A 130 10.66 12.74 0.93
N GLU A 131 10.84 11.80 0.01
CA GLU A 131 9.78 11.35 -0.90
C GLU A 131 8.60 10.74 -0.13
N ILE A 132 8.87 9.85 0.84
CA ILE A 132 7.87 9.30 1.75
C ILE A 132 7.18 10.43 2.52
N MET A 133 7.92 11.35 3.13
CA MET A 133 7.34 12.45 3.92
C MET A 133 6.47 13.40 3.08
N SER A 134 6.90 13.70 1.86
CA SER A 134 6.15 14.51 0.91
C SER A 134 4.99 13.74 0.27
N SER A 135 4.97 12.42 0.44
CA SER A 135 4.00 11.58 -0.20
C SER A 135 2.61 11.86 0.31
N ASP A 136 1.71 11.64 -0.61
CA ASP A 136 0.33 11.97 -0.48
C ASP A 136 -0.38 10.92 0.42
N LEU A 137 0.20 9.72 0.54
CA LEU A 137 -0.15 8.73 1.57
C LEU A 137 0.20 9.27 2.95
N SER A 138 1.39 9.85 3.13
CA SER A 138 1.92 10.30 4.42
C SER A 138 1.21 11.50 5.05
N ARG A 139 0.38 12.20 4.28
CA ARG A 139 -0.44 13.33 4.76
C ARG A 139 -1.75 12.88 5.44
N ARG A 140 -2.04 11.58 5.49
CA ARG A 140 -3.24 11.04 6.16
C ARG A 140 -3.02 10.94 7.67
N GLY A 141 -4.07 11.21 8.45
CA GLY A 141 -4.03 11.15 9.92
C GLY A 141 -3.58 9.80 10.51
N TRP A 142 -3.73 8.71 9.76
CA TRP A 142 -3.34 7.36 10.18
C TRP A 142 -1.84 7.05 10.04
N VAL A 143 -1.10 7.83 9.25
CA VAL A 143 0.31 7.53 8.90
C VAL A 143 1.23 7.62 10.10
N LEU A 144 0.91 8.47 11.09
CA LEU A 144 1.72 8.55 12.30
C LEU A 144 1.69 7.22 13.07
N GLN A 145 0.54 6.54 13.10
CA GLN A 145 0.43 5.23 13.75
C GLN A 145 1.10 4.13 12.92
N GLU A 146 0.98 4.18 11.59
CA GLU A 146 1.62 3.25 10.68
C GLU A 146 3.15 3.33 10.72
N ARG A 147 3.72 4.54 10.81
CA ARG A 147 5.17 4.79 10.69
C ARG A 147 5.95 4.60 11.98
N PHE A 148 5.32 4.84 13.14
CA PHE A 148 6.01 4.73 14.44
C PHE A 148 5.83 3.38 15.12
N LEU A 149 4.80 2.60 14.77
CA LEU A 149 4.49 1.35 15.46
C LEU A 149 4.93 0.11 14.68
N SER A 150 5.25 0.24 13.39
CA SER A 150 5.67 -0.90 12.56
C SER A 150 7.16 -1.19 12.69
N CYS A 151 7.52 -2.44 12.96
CA CYS A 151 8.92 -2.86 12.96
C CYS A 151 9.51 -3.03 11.55
N ARG A 152 8.68 -3.26 10.52
CA ARG A 152 9.10 -3.56 9.15
C ARG A 152 8.07 -3.04 8.13
N THR A 153 8.43 -2.00 7.38
CA THR A 153 7.57 -1.43 6.34
C THR A 153 8.33 -1.39 5.01
N LEU A 154 7.69 -1.90 3.95
CA LEU A 154 8.16 -1.77 2.58
C LEU A 154 7.43 -0.60 1.92
N HIS A 155 8.18 0.43 1.56
CA HIS A 155 7.69 1.63 0.91
C HIS A 155 7.82 1.50 -0.60
N PHE A 156 6.69 1.44 -1.30
CA PHE A 156 6.63 1.42 -2.77
C PHE A 156 6.52 2.84 -3.28
N LEU A 157 7.65 3.40 -3.74
CA LEU A 157 7.77 4.73 -4.31
C LEU A 157 7.88 4.63 -5.85
N PRO A 158 7.58 5.71 -6.60
CA PRO A 158 7.80 5.72 -8.04
C PRO A 158 9.27 5.45 -8.39
N GLY A 159 9.57 4.30 -8.98
CA GLY A 159 10.92 3.91 -9.43
C GLY A 159 11.76 3.16 -8.40
N GLN A 160 11.30 2.99 -7.15
CA GLN A 160 12.08 2.33 -6.10
C GLN A 160 11.22 1.68 -5.00
N VAL A 161 11.81 0.70 -4.30
CA VAL A 161 11.26 0.11 -3.08
C VAL A 161 12.26 0.32 -1.96
N TYR A 162 11.82 0.89 -0.84
CA TYR A 162 12.64 1.22 0.33
C TYR A 162 12.15 0.45 1.56
#